data_AF-A0A7V1H2S7-F1
#
_entry.id   AF-A0A7V1H2S7-F1
#
_cell.length_a   1.000
_cell.length_b   1.000
_cell.length_c   1.000
_cell.angle_alpha   90.00
_cell.angle_beta   90.00
_cell.angle_gamma   90.00
#
_symmetry.space_group_name_H-M   'P 1'
#
loop_
_entity.id
_entity.type
_entity.pdbx_description
1 polymer ?
#
loop_
_entity_poly.entity_id
_entity_poly.type
_entity_poly.pdbx_seq_one_letter_code
_entity_poly.pdbx_strand_id
1 'polypeptide(L)' 'MLHTKEHYDLMNQFDKEFSYMRLDKEDKKLWGKSIIYEDGETNKLFCAYRHGYVFGKAIERR' A
#
# COMPACT_ATOMS: atom_id res chain seq x y z
N MET A 1 1.02 -9.01 0.58
CA MET A 1 -0.14 -9.34 1.43
C MET A 1 -1.31 -8.47 1.00
N LEU A 2 -2.43 -9.06 0.57
CA LEU A 2 -3.64 -8.33 0.16
C LEU A 2 -4.79 -8.79 1.07
N HIS A 3 -5.69 -7.87 1.40
CA HIS A 3 -6.87 -8.11 2.25
C HIS A 3 -6.60 -8.65 3.67
N THR A 4 -5.36 -8.66 4.12
CA THR A 4 -4.98 -9.03 5.48
C THR A 4 -4.98 -7.83 6.40
N LYS A 5 -5.03 -8.05 7.72
CA LYS A 5 -4.89 -6.99 8.72
C LYS A 5 -3.64 -6.13 8.47
N GLU A 6 -2.51 -6.78 8.21
CA GLU A 6 -1.24 -6.11 7.89
C GLU A 6 -1.32 -5.20 6.67
N HIS A 7 -2.07 -5.58 5.63
CA HIS A 7 -2.28 -4.73 4.47
C HIS A 7 -3.04 -3.44 4.84
N TYR A 8 -4.12 -3.57 5.62
CA TYR A 8 -4.91 -2.42 6.05
C TYR A 8 -4.18 -1.54 7.07
N ASP A 9 -3.40 -2.13 7.97
CA ASP A 9 -2.56 -1.39 8.91
C ASP A 9 -1.52 -0.56 8.15
N LEU A 10 -0.85 -1.15 7.17
CA LEU A 10 0.12 -0.46 6.32
C LEU A 10 -0.53 0.62 5.45
N MET A 11 -1.72 0.35 4.91
CA MET A 11 -2.51 1.34 4.16
C MET A 11 -2.90 2.52 5.03
N ASN A 12 -3.34 2.30 6.27
CA ASN A 12 -3.70 3.36 7.21
C ASN A 12 -2.47 4.21 7.60
N GLN A 13 -1.31 3.58 7.77
CA GLN A 13 -0.06 4.32 7.99
C GLN A 13 0.28 5.19 6.78
N PHE A 14 0.23 4.61 5.57
CA PHE A 14 0.47 5.34 4.32
C PHE A 14 -0.51 6.51 4.15
N ASP A 15 -1.82 6.30 4.36
CA ASP A 15 -2.85 7.34 4.23
C ASP A 15 -2.60 8.53 5.19
N LYS A 16 -2.01 8.28 6.37
CA LYS A 16 -1.64 9.34 7.31
C LYS A 16 -0.41 10.11 6.86
N GLU A 17 0.65 9.39 6.47
CA GLU A 17 1.94 9.98 6.05
C GLU A 17 1.81 10.76 4.74
N PHE A 18 0.97 10.28 3.82
CA PHE A 18 0.74 10.85 2.50
C PHE A 18 -0.65 11.50 2.40
N SER A 19 -1.16 12.05 3.50
CA SER A 19 -2.48 12.69 3.59
C SER A 19 -2.68 13.89 2.64
N TYR A 20 -1.59 14.42 2.07
CA TYR A 20 -1.60 15.47 1.06
C TYR A 20 -1.81 14.96 -0.38
N MET A 21 -1.81 13.64 -0.60
CA MET A 21 -2.04 13.00 -1.90
C MET A 21 -3.54 12.68 -2.11
N ARG A 22 -3.92 12.30 -3.33
CA ARG A 22 -5.25 11.74 -3.60
C ARG A 22 -5.30 10.28 -3.16
N LEU A 23 -6.11 9.98 -2.14
CA LEU A 23 -6.15 8.68 -1.44
C LEU A 23 -7.44 7.87 -1.72
N ASP A 24 -8.19 8.23 -2.78
CA ASP A 24 -9.35 7.47 -3.22
C ASP A 24 -8.92 6.06 -3.64
N LYS A 25 -9.65 5.07 -3.13
CA LYS A 25 -9.33 3.65 -3.27
C LYS A 25 -10.12 3.06 -4.42
N GLU A 26 -9.46 2.24 -5.23
CA GLU A 26 -10.07 1.51 -6.35
C GLU A 26 -10.94 0.33 -5.87
N ASP A 27 -11.75 -0.23 -6.78
CA ASP A 27 -12.52 -1.45 -6.50
C ASP A 27 -11.55 -2.56 -6.02
N LYS A 28 -11.88 -3.21 -4.90
CA LYS A 28 -11.11 -4.31 -4.30
C LYS A 28 -10.79 -5.44 -5.28
N LYS A 29 -11.61 -5.63 -6.32
CA LYS A 29 -11.36 -6.61 -7.40
C LYS A 29 -10.08 -6.30 -8.19
N LEU A 30 -9.68 -5.03 -8.27
CA LEU A 30 -8.49 -4.57 -8.98
C LEU A 30 -7.22 -4.66 -8.12
N TRP A 31 -7.36 -4.82 -6.80
CA TRP A 31 -6.22 -4.83 -5.86
C TRP A 31 -5.25 -5.99 -6.12
N GLY A 32 -5.77 -7.13 -6.61
CA GLY A 32 -4.97 -8.27 -7.05
C GLY A 32 -4.00 -7.94 -8.19
N LYS A 33 -4.27 -6.88 -8.95
CA LYS A 33 -3.41 -6.35 -10.03
C LYS A 33 -2.51 -5.21 -9.55
N SER A 34 -2.41 -5.00 -8.22
CA SER A 34 -1.69 -3.86 -7.62
C SER A 34 -2.25 -2.50 -8.03
N ILE A 35 -3.57 -2.43 -8.23
CA ILE A 35 -4.33 -1.20 -8.44
C ILE A 35 -5.16 -0.98 -7.17
N ILE A 36 -4.63 -0.14 -6.26
CA ILE A 36 -5.18 0.12 -4.92
C ILE A 36 -5.81 1.51 -4.85
N TYR A 37 -5.15 2.52 -5.42
CA TYR A 37 -5.63 3.91 -5.45
C TYR A 37 -5.99 4.31 -6.87
N GLU A 38 -6.99 5.17 -7.01
CA GLU A 38 -7.47 5.67 -8.31
C GLU A 38 -6.42 6.55 -8.98
N ASP A 39 -5.66 7.30 -8.17
CA ASP A 39 -4.56 8.11 -8.66
C ASP A 39 -3.33 7.25 -8.96
N GLY A 40 -2.80 7.41 -10.18
CA GLY A 40 -1.68 6.61 -10.67
C GLY A 40 -0.36 6.87 -9.93
N GLU A 41 -0.15 8.09 -9.43
CA GLU A 41 1.04 8.43 -8.66
C GLU A 41 0.94 7.87 -7.24
N THR A 42 -0.17 8.11 -6.54
CA THR A 42 -0.45 7.51 -5.22
C THR A 42 -0.33 5.99 -5.27
N ASN A 43 -0.90 5.35 -6.29
CA ASN A 43 -0.85 3.90 -6.41
C ASN A 43 0.57 3.36 -6.58
N LYS A 44 1.38 4.00 -7.44
CA LYS A 44 2.80 3.63 -7.64
C LYS A 44 3.58 3.79 -6.33
N LEU A 45 3.35 4.89 -5.62
CA LEU A 45 4.02 5.19 -4.36
C LEU A 45 3.65 4.16 -3.29
N PHE A 46 2.37 3.80 -3.15
CA PHE A 46 1.95 2.78 -2.21
C PHE A 46 2.51 1.38 -2.55
N CYS A 47 2.63 1.05 -3.84
CA CYS A 47 3.26 -0.20 -4.26
C CYS A 47 4.75 -0.25 -3.85
N ALA A 48 5.49 0.85 -4.03
CA ALA A 48 6.88 0.96 -3.59
C ALA A 48 6.99 0.89 -2.05
N TYR A 49 6.12 1.61 -1.35
CA TYR A 49 6.04 1.62 0.12
C TYR A 49 5.84 0.20 0.69
N ARG A 50 4.90 -0.56 0.11
CA ARG A 50 4.68 -1.97 0.42
C ARG A 50 5.91 -2.85 0.18
N HIS A 51 6.61 -2.67 -0.94
CA HIS A 51 7.83 -3.44 -1.21
C HIS A 51 8.92 -3.15 -0.19
N GLY A 52 9.12 -1.88 0.18
CA GLY A 52 10.06 -1.48 1.24
C GLY A 52 9.73 -2.14 2.59
N TYR A 53 8.47 -2.15 2.98
CA TYR A 53 8.02 -2.81 4.21
C TYR A 53 8.30 -4.33 4.21
N VAL A 54 7.97 -5.02 3.11
CA VAL A 54 8.23 -6.47 2.97
C VAL A 54 9.73 -6.77 3.01
N PHE A 55 10.54 -5.93 2.37
CA PHE A 55 12.00 -6.05 2.39
C PHE A 55 12.57 -5.87 3.80
N GLY A 56 12.16 -4.82 4.52
CA GLY A 56 12.59 -4.58 5.90
C GLY A 56 12.26 -5.75 6.82
N LYS A 57 11.04 -6.27 6.73
CA LYS A 57 10.60 -7.46 7.50
C LYS A 57 11.39 -8.73 7.15
N ALA A 58 11.83 -8.87 5.90
CA ALA A 58 12.67 -10.00 5.49
C ALA A 58 14.09 -9.91 6.06
N ILE A 59 14.63 -8.69 6.22
CA ILE A 59 15.94 -8.47 6.84
C ILE A 59 15.88 -8.65 8.36
N GLU A 60 14.86 -8.13 9.04
CA GLU A 60 14.69 -8.27 10.50
C GLU A 60 14.64 -9.75 10.96
N ARG A 61 14.20 -10.65 10.08
CA ARG A 61 14.09 -12.09 10.35
C ARG A 61 15.39 -12.87 10.12
N ARG A 62 16.48 -12.23 9.67
CA ARG A 62 17.81 -12.85 9.51
C ARG A 62 18.65 -12.67 10.76
#